data_AF-A0A1W6N5Y3-F1
#
_entry.id   AF-A0A1W6N5Y3-F1
#
_cell.length_a   1.000
_cell.length_b   1.000
_cell.length_c   1.000
_cell.angle_alpha   90.00
_cell.angle_beta   90.00
_cell.angle_gamma   90.00
#
_symmetry.space_group_name_H-M   'P 1'
#
loop_
_entity.id
_entity.type
_entity.pdbx_description
1 polymer ?
#
loop_
_entity_poly.entity_id
_entity_poly.type
_entity_poly.pdbx_seq_one_letter_code
_entity_poly.pdbx_strand_id
1 'polypeptide(L)'
;MITTSIKNIVKKNFLLSCLGYCYINCKINIKTALGIIGTDSGTTHRTLSTQHSLNYIQSVFDDYKRYGEVNKFKGLIAEVGPGDNVGVALLMLQDGAQRIDLADKFYSHRKGHHHKKIYQALFKNNPNLKKILTGGDLEDEETFKGIYRYYGKDAAAECFFNTSNHYDFIISRSVFEHLDDPILALDK
;
A
#
# COMPACT_ATOMS: atom_id res chain seq x y z
N MET A 1 11.83 1.54 -30.47
CA MET A 1 11.17 2.62 -31.23
C MET A 1 9.78 2.27 -31.77
N ILE A 2 9.42 0.99 -31.97
CA ILE A 2 8.09 0.59 -32.52
C ILE A 2 6.94 0.71 -31.49
N THR A 3 7.23 0.57 -30.20
CA THR A 3 6.21 0.55 -29.12
C THR A 3 5.53 1.90 -28.87
N THR A 4 6.18 3.02 -29.21
CA THR A 4 5.66 4.37 -28.95
C THR A 4 4.60 4.79 -29.97
N SER A 5 4.78 4.43 -31.26
CA SER A 5 3.82 4.75 -32.32
C SER A 5 2.51 4.00 -32.17
N ILE A 6 2.55 2.72 -31.79
CA ILE A 6 1.33 1.92 -31.56
C ILE A 6 0.55 2.45 -30.36
N LYS A 7 1.23 2.81 -29.27
CA LYS A 7 0.57 3.42 -28.09
C LYS A 7 -0.16 4.72 -28.45
N ASN A 8 0.45 5.56 -29.29
CA ASN A 8 -0.16 6.83 -29.69
C ASN A 8 -1.36 6.63 -30.62
N ILE A 9 -1.36 5.61 -31.47
CA ILE A 9 -2.51 5.26 -32.33
C ILE A 9 -3.66 4.70 -31.49
N VAL A 10 -3.37 3.78 -30.57
CA VAL A 10 -4.38 3.20 -29.67
C VAL A 10 -5.03 4.28 -28.81
N LYS A 11 -4.25 5.22 -28.26
CA LYS A 11 -4.78 6.34 -27.44
C LYS A 11 -5.62 7.35 -28.22
N LYS A 12 -5.47 7.45 -29.55
CA LYS A 12 -6.24 8.37 -30.39
C LYS A 12 -7.60 7.80 -30.84
N ASN A 13 -7.81 6.49 -30.67
CA ASN A 13 -9.06 5.84 -31.04
C ASN A 13 -9.73 5.28 -29.79
N PHE A 14 -10.93 5.79 -29.48
CA PHE A 14 -11.69 5.42 -28.29
C PHE A 14 -11.91 3.90 -28.20
N LEU A 15 -12.35 3.25 -29.27
CA LEU A 15 -12.63 1.81 -29.28
C LEU A 15 -11.37 0.97 -29.08
N LEU A 16 -10.26 1.34 -29.71
CA LEU A 16 -8.98 0.64 -29.50
C LEU A 16 -8.46 0.83 -28.07
N SER A 17 -8.67 2.00 -27.47
CA SER A 17 -8.36 2.23 -26.06
C SER A 17 -9.22 1.36 -25.16
N CYS A 18 -10.54 1.32 -25.36
CA CYS A 18 -11.45 0.46 -24.61
C CYS A 18 -11.07 -1.02 -24.72
N LEU A 19 -10.85 -1.53 -25.94
CA LEU A 19 -10.41 -2.91 -26.16
C LEU A 19 -9.05 -3.20 -25.51
N GLY A 20 -8.13 -2.24 -25.55
CA GLY A 20 -6.85 -2.32 -24.85
C GLY A 20 -7.02 -2.46 -23.34
N TYR A 21 -7.90 -1.66 -22.72
CA TYR A 21 -8.21 -1.75 -21.29
C TYR A 21 -8.91 -3.07 -20.94
N CYS A 22 -9.89 -3.51 -21.74
CA CYS A 22 -10.54 -4.81 -21.55
C CYS A 22 -9.51 -5.96 -21.58
N TYR A 23 -8.60 -5.95 -22.56
CA TYR A 23 -7.54 -6.96 -22.64
C TYR A 23 -6.60 -6.93 -21.43
N ILE A 24 -6.19 -5.73 -20.98
CA ILE A 24 -5.37 -5.57 -19.76
C ILE A 24 -6.11 -6.15 -18.55
N ASN A 25 -7.38 -5.81 -18.36
CA ASN A 25 -8.19 -6.31 -17.24
C ASN A 25 -8.37 -7.83 -17.30
N CYS A 26 -8.67 -8.40 -18.47
CA CYS A 26 -8.75 -9.86 -18.65
C CYS A 26 -7.42 -10.54 -18.29
N LYS A 27 -6.30 -9.98 -18.73
CA LYS A 27 -4.97 -10.51 -18.43
C LYS A 27 -4.66 -10.44 -16.92
N ILE A 28 -5.02 -9.35 -16.25
CA ILE A 28 -4.88 -9.22 -14.79
C ILE A 28 -5.74 -10.27 -14.09
N ASN A 29 -7.01 -10.41 -14.48
CA ASN A 29 -7.92 -11.40 -13.90
C ASN A 29 -7.43 -12.85 -14.07
N ILE A 30 -6.91 -13.20 -15.25
CA ILE A 30 -6.31 -14.52 -15.50
C ILE A 30 -5.07 -14.72 -14.60
N LYS A 31 -4.19 -13.72 -14.50
CA LYS A 31 -3.01 -13.81 -13.62
C LYS A 31 -3.40 -13.98 -12.16
N THR A 32 -4.35 -13.21 -11.66
CA THR A 32 -4.86 -13.32 -10.29
C THR A 32 -5.52 -14.68 -10.05
N ALA A 33 -6.29 -15.20 -11.01
CA ALA A 33 -6.86 -16.55 -10.92
C ALA A 33 -5.79 -17.65 -10.88
N LEU A 34 -4.62 -17.40 -11.46
CA LEU A 34 -3.44 -18.28 -11.40
C LEU A 34 -2.54 -18.00 -10.19
N GLY A 35 -2.95 -17.15 -9.24
CA GLY A 35 -2.17 -16.81 -8.04
C GLY A 35 -0.98 -15.88 -8.28
N ILE A 36 -0.83 -15.34 -9.50
CA ILE A 36 0.24 -14.39 -9.83
C ILE A 36 -0.22 -12.99 -9.43
N ILE A 37 0.20 -12.54 -8.25
CA ILE A 37 -0.21 -11.26 -7.66
C ILE A 37 0.85 -10.16 -7.73
N GLY A 38 2.05 -10.45 -8.26
CA GLY A 38 3.14 -9.48 -8.36
C GLY A 38 2.81 -8.30 -9.29
N THR A 39 3.09 -7.06 -8.84
CA THR A 39 2.88 -5.83 -9.62
C THR A 39 4.04 -4.82 -9.45
N ASP A 40 4.22 -3.97 -10.46
CA ASP A 40 5.06 -2.75 -10.38
C ASP A 40 4.25 -1.53 -9.89
N SER A 41 2.92 -1.62 -9.81
CA SER A 41 2.10 -0.58 -9.19
C SER A 41 2.37 -0.53 -7.68
N GLY A 42 2.37 0.68 -7.10
CA GLY A 42 2.65 0.87 -5.69
C GLY A 42 4.14 0.73 -5.30
N THR A 43 5.08 0.66 -6.25
CA THR A 43 6.53 0.63 -5.96
C THR A 43 7.17 2.01 -5.91
N THR A 44 6.55 2.96 -5.21
CA THR A 44 6.98 4.37 -5.17
C THR A 44 8.41 4.49 -4.63
N HIS A 45 8.72 3.76 -3.55
CA HIS A 45 10.01 3.87 -2.87
C HIS A 45 11.16 3.25 -3.66
N ARG A 46 10.88 2.32 -4.59
CA ARG A 46 11.92 1.67 -5.43
C ARG A 46 12.84 2.64 -6.18
N THR A 47 12.36 3.83 -6.53
CA THR A 47 13.11 4.82 -7.33
C THR A 47 13.50 6.09 -6.57
N LEU A 48 12.94 6.30 -5.38
CA LEU A 48 13.16 7.51 -4.61
C LEU A 48 14.50 7.44 -3.85
N SER A 49 15.08 8.61 -3.58
CA SER A 49 16.15 8.71 -2.60
C SER A 49 15.59 8.43 -1.20
N THR A 50 16.48 8.11 -0.25
CA THR A 50 16.08 7.93 1.15
C THR A 50 15.37 9.16 1.70
N GLN A 51 15.88 10.37 1.44
CA GLN A 51 15.26 11.59 1.95
C GLN A 51 13.89 11.86 1.31
N HIS A 52 13.75 11.65 0.01
CA HIS A 52 12.44 11.78 -0.65
C HIS A 52 11.45 10.75 -0.14
N SER A 53 11.90 9.53 0.16
CA SER A 53 11.08 8.50 0.79
C SER A 53 10.57 8.93 2.16
N LEU A 54 11.43 9.49 3.02
CA LEU A 54 11.02 10.00 4.33
C LEU A 54 10.00 11.13 4.22
N ASN A 55 10.25 12.08 3.32
CA ASN A 55 9.33 13.20 3.09
C ASN A 55 7.98 12.69 2.58
N TYR A 56 7.98 11.71 1.68
CA TYR A 56 6.77 11.09 1.17
C TYR A 56 6.00 10.38 2.29
N ILE A 57 6.65 9.52 3.08
CA ILE A 57 6.05 8.83 4.23
C ILE A 57 5.41 9.83 5.20
N GLN A 58 6.13 10.88 5.57
CA GLN A 58 5.61 11.91 6.46
C GLN A 58 4.42 12.64 5.85
N SER A 59 4.49 13.02 4.57
CA SER A 59 3.38 13.70 3.90
C SER A 59 2.12 12.83 3.82
N VAL A 60 2.26 11.52 3.63
CA VAL A 60 1.12 10.59 3.61
C VAL A 60 0.50 10.48 4.99
N PHE A 61 1.31 10.32 6.02
CA PHE A 61 0.84 10.30 7.40
C PHE A 61 0.12 11.61 7.79
N ASP A 62 0.70 12.76 7.44
CA ASP A 62 0.12 14.07 7.73
C ASP A 62 -1.18 14.31 6.95
N ASP A 63 -1.26 13.85 5.70
CA ASP A 63 -2.47 13.92 4.88
C ASP A 63 -3.60 13.09 5.52
N TYR A 64 -3.33 11.87 5.98
CA TYR A 64 -4.34 11.06 6.68
C TYR A 64 -4.87 11.77 7.93
N LYS A 65 -3.99 12.37 8.74
CA LYS A 65 -4.41 13.11 9.93
C LYS A 65 -5.21 14.36 9.59
N ARG A 66 -4.76 15.10 8.58
CA ARG A 66 -5.41 16.34 8.15
C ARG A 66 -6.79 16.08 7.58
N TYR A 67 -6.91 15.18 6.61
CA TYR A 67 -8.17 14.95 5.90
C TYR A 67 -9.14 14.04 6.65
N GLY A 68 -8.62 13.15 7.51
CA GLY A 68 -9.45 12.36 8.42
C GLY A 68 -9.81 13.08 9.73
N GLU A 69 -9.33 14.31 9.93
CA GLU A 69 -9.46 15.07 11.18
C GLU A 69 -9.01 14.28 12.42
N VAL A 70 -7.99 13.43 12.24
CA VAL A 70 -7.49 12.52 13.26
C VAL A 70 -6.32 13.15 14.01
N ASN A 71 -6.54 13.44 15.30
CA ASN A 71 -5.48 13.94 16.18
C ASN A 71 -4.46 12.87 16.56
N LYS A 72 -4.90 11.63 16.79
CA LYS A 72 -4.05 10.48 17.09
C LYS A 72 -4.66 9.19 16.56
N PHE A 73 -3.83 8.38 15.93
CA PHE A 73 -4.16 6.99 15.61
C PHE A 73 -4.09 6.12 16.87
N LYS A 74 -5.13 5.32 17.12
CA LYS A 74 -5.25 4.39 18.26
C LYS A 74 -5.98 3.13 17.81
N GLY A 75 -5.83 2.05 18.57
CA GLY A 75 -6.57 0.82 18.33
C GLY A 75 -6.11 0.06 17.09
N LEU A 76 -7.05 -0.56 16.38
CA LEU A 76 -6.83 -1.37 15.20
C LEU A 76 -7.04 -0.54 13.93
N ILE A 77 -6.08 -0.58 13.02
CA ILE A 77 -6.10 0.19 11.78
C ILE A 77 -5.98 -0.75 10.59
N ALA A 78 -6.75 -0.50 9.54
CA ALA A 78 -6.56 -1.13 8.25
C ALA A 78 -6.14 -0.08 7.22
N GLU A 79 -5.02 -0.32 6.54
CA GLU A 79 -4.62 0.44 5.35
C GLU A 79 -4.86 -0.38 4.09
N VAL A 80 -5.69 0.17 3.19
CA VAL A 80 -5.98 -0.42 1.88
C VAL A 80 -5.02 0.14 0.84
N GLY A 81 -4.26 -0.75 0.21
CA GLY A 81 -3.25 -0.43 -0.78
C GLY A 81 -2.04 0.32 -0.20
N PRO A 82 -1.35 -0.26 0.80
CA PRO A 82 -0.16 0.32 1.46
C PRO A 82 1.04 0.52 0.53
N GLY A 83 1.06 -0.14 -0.63
CA GLY A 83 2.20 -0.18 -1.54
C GLY A 83 3.41 -0.94 -0.99
N ASP A 84 4.60 -0.53 -1.41
CA ASP A 84 5.86 -1.27 -1.22
C ASP A 84 6.55 -1.07 0.14
N ASN A 85 6.18 -0.07 0.94
CA ASN A 85 6.88 0.29 2.18
C ASN A 85 5.92 0.40 3.38
N VAL A 86 6.38 0.08 4.60
CA VAL A 86 5.55 0.16 5.83
C VAL A 86 5.77 1.44 6.65
N GLY A 87 6.48 2.43 6.10
CA GLY A 87 6.87 3.65 6.79
C GLY A 87 5.73 4.44 7.40
N VAL A 88 4.58 4.48 6.72
CA VAL A 88 3.39 5.18 7.21
C VAL A 88 2.77 4.42 8.39
N ALA A 89 2.65 3.10 8.29
CA ALA A 89 2.20 2.23 9.38
C ALA A 89 3.10 2.32 10.62
N LEU A 90 4.42 2.47 10.42
CA LEU A 90 5.36 2.74 11.52
C LEU A 90 4.99 4.02 12.25
N LEU A 91 4.77 5.13 11.52
CA LEU A 91 4.37 6.40 12.12
C LEU A 91 3.04 6.28 12.89
N MET A 92 2.09 5.47 12.41
CA MET A 92 0.84 5.18 13.13
C MET A 92 1.05 4.42 14.43
N LEU A 93 1.94 3.40 14.44
CA LEU A 93 2.31 2.72 15.68
C LEU A 93 2.91 3.70 16.71
N GLN A 94 3.77 4.60 16.27
CA GLN A 94 4.33 5.63 17.14
C GLN A 94 3.28 6.60 17.67
N ASP A 95 2.25 6.91 16.87
CA ASP A 95 1.19 7.84 17.24
C ASP A 95 0.22 7.24 18.29
N GLY A 96 0.19 5.91 18.39
CA GLY A 96 -0.55 5.17 19.42
C GLY A 96 -1.37 3.98 18.92
N ALA A 97 -1.27 3.61 17.64
CA ALA A 97 -1.94 2.44 17.10
C ALA A 97 -1.44 1.17 17.79
N GLN A 98 -2.34 0.21 18.01
CA GLN A 98 -2.01 -1.08 18.62
C GLN A 98 -1.59 -2.09 17.55
N ARG A 99 -2.25 -2.03 16.40
CA ARG A 99 -2.02 -2.92 15.27
C ARG A 99 -2.47 -2.25 13.97
N ILE A 100 -1.71 -2.48 12.91
CA ILE A 100 -2.03 -2.04 11.56
C ILE A 100 -2.02 -3.26 10.64
N ASP A 101 -3.14 -3.47 9.96
CA ASP A 101 -3.28 -4.47 8.91
C ASP A 101 -3.21 -3.78 7.55
N LEU A 102 -2.28 -4.22 6.72
CA LEU A 102 -1.94 -3.65 5.43
C LEU A 102 -2.47 -4.59 4.34
N ALA A 103 -3.61 -4.26 3.76
CA ALA A 103 -4.34 -5.12 2.83
C ALA A 103 -4.17 -4.65 1.39
N ASP A 104 -3.77 -5.55 0.49
CA ASP A 104 -3.68 -5.29 -0.94
C ASP A 104 -4.01 -6.54 -1.76
N LYS A 105 -4.76 -6.38 -2.85
CA LYS A 105 -4.98 -7.47 -3.82
C LYS A 105 -3.67 -7.87 -4.51
N PHE A 106 -2.71 -6.96 -4.61
CA PHE A 106 -1.45 -7.14 -5.33
C PHE A 106 -0.24 -7.10 -4.40
N TYR A 107 0.77 -7.89 -4.74
CA TYR A 107 2.06 -7.86 -4.07
C TYR A 107 3.01 -6.91 -4.82
N SER A 108 3.36 -5.78 -4.21
CA SER A 108 4.41 -4.89 -4.72
C SER A 108 5.79 -5.46 -4.38
N HIS A 109 6.63 -5.69 -5.39
CA HIS A 109 7.99 -6.22 -5.17
C HIS A 109 8.88 -5.26 -4.38
N ARG A 110 9.60 -5.80 -3.38
CA ARG A 110 10.41 -5.01 -2.43
C ARG A 110 11.91 -5.29 -2.58
N LYS A 111 12.74 -4.31 -2.22
CA LYS A 111 14.20 -4.44 -2.15
C LYS A 111 14.66 -4.18 -0.71
N GLY A 112 14.82 -5.25 0.08
CA GLY A 112 15.11 -5.18 1.53
C GLY A 112 16.23 -4.21 1.91
N HIS A 113 17.37 -4.24 1.20
CA HIS A 113 18.49 -3.31 1.50
C HIS A 113 18.16 -1.83 1.27
N HIS A 114 17.29 -1.49 0.31
CA HIS A 114 16.89 -0.10 0.10
C HIS A 114 15.93 0.35 1.21
N HIS A 115 14.96 -0.50 1.57
CA HIS A 115 14.00 -0.20 2.63
C HIS A 115 14.69 -0.10 3.98
N LYS A 116 15.69 -0.94 4.27
CA LYS A 116 16.52 -0.81 5.47
C LYS A 116 17.12 0.58 5.63
N LYS A 117 17.64 1.19 4.55
CA LYS A 117 18.18 2.56 4.63
C LYS A 117 17.10 3.58 4.98
N ILE A 118 15.89 3.41 4.44
CA ILE A 118 14.72 4.23 4.77
C ILE A 118 14.35 4.04 6.25
N TYR A 119 14.20 2.82 6.72
CA TYR A 119 13.82 2.52 8.11
C TYR A 119 14.88 2.97 9.12
N GLN A 120 16.17 2.80 8.82
CA GLN A 120 17.26 3.33 9.64
C GLN A 120 17.16 4.85 9.78
N ALA A 121 16.89 5.56 8.69
CA ALA A 121 16.75 7.01 8.71
C ALA A 121 15.45 7.44 9.42
N LEU A 122 14.35 6.70 9.24
CA LEU A 122 13.09 6.94 9.92
C LEU A 122 13.23 6.77 11.45
N PHE A 123 13.92 5.72 11.90
CA PHE A 123 14.18 5.46 13.32
C PHE A 123 15.12 6.48 13.93
N LYS A 124 16.07 7.02 13.15
CA LYS A 124 16.93 8.13 13.60
C LYS A 124 16.11 9.38 13.90
N ASN A 125 15.12 9.68 13.05
CA ASN A 125 14.22 10.82 13.23
C ASN A 125 13.14 10.55 14.30
N ASN A 126 12.86 9.27 14.57
CA ASN A 126 11.82 8.84 15.49
C ASN A 126 12.34 7.74 16.46
N PRO A 127 13.14 8.12 17.48
CA PRO A 127 13.80 7.14 18.36
C PRO A 127 12.86 6.20 19.11
N ASN A 128 11.60 6.61 19.32
CA ASN A 128 10.59 5.78 19.97
C ASN A 128 10.17 4.58 19.12
N LEU A 129 10.23 4.66 17.79
CA LEU A 129 9.94 3.51 16.90
C LEU A 129 10.86 2.33 17.19
N LYS A 130 12.14 2.61 17.41
CA LYS A 130 13.13 1.57 17.72
C LYS A 130 12.79 0.81 19.01
N LYS A 131 12.16 1.49 19.97
CA LYS A 131 11.68 0.87 21.23
C LYS A 131 10.43 0.03 20.99
N ILE A 132 9.52 0.50 20.13
CA ILE A 132 8.27 -0.21 19.81
C ILE A 132 8.58 -1.52 19.08
N LEU A 133 9.50 -1.48 18.12
CA LEU A 133 9.85 -2.62 17.27
C LEU A 133 11.05 -3.42 17.79
N THR A 134 11.16 -3.59 19.11
CA THR A 134 12.27 -4.32 19.73
C THR A 134 12.55 -5.65 19.03
N GLY A 135 13.71 -5.73 18.35
CA GLY A 135 14.17 -6.95 17.67
C GLY A 135 13.69 -7.16 16.23
N GLY A 136 13.02 -6.18 15.60
CA GLY A 136 12.67 -6.26 14.18
C GLY A 136 13.89 -6.18 13.26
N ASP A 137 13.91 -7.01 12.21
CA ASP A 137 14.89 -6.95 11.14
C ASP A 137 14.49 -5.88 10.12
N LEU A 138 15.37 -4.90 9.89
CA LEU A 138 15.10 -3.81 8.94
C LEU A 138 15.16 -4.25 7.47
N GLU A 139 15.69 -5.44 7.17
CA GLU A 139 15.63 -6.02 5.82
C GLU A 139 14.37 -6.85 5.59
N ASP A 140 13.70 -7.27 6.68
CA ASP A 140 12.49 -8.07 6.67
C ASP A 140 11.39 -7.45 7.55
N GLU A 141 10.58 -6.62 6.92
CA GLU A 141 9.47 -5.91 7.57
C GLU A 141 8.35 -6.84 8.07
N GLU A 142 8.32 -8.13 7.72
CA GLU A 142 7.37 -9.10 8.30
C GLU A 142 7.66 -9.37 9.78
N THR A 143 8.87 -9.06 10.24
CA THR A 143 9.28 -9.16 11.64
C THR A 143 8.78 -8.01 12.52
N PHE A 144 8.20 -6.95 11.92
CA PHE A 144 7.76 -5.76 12.66
C PHE A 144 6.46 -6.04 13.41
N LYS A 145 6.58 -6.23 14.73
CA LYS A 145 5.43 -6.44 15.61
C LYS A 145 4.41 -5.30 15.49
N GLY A 146 3.13 -5.67 15.38
CA GLY A 146 2.03 -4.72 15.25
C GLY A 146 1.76 -4.28 13.80
N ILE A 147 2.52 -4.75 12.81
CA ILE A 147 2.24 -4.54 11.39
C ILE A 147 2.07 -5.89 10.72
N TYR A 148 0.96 -6.09 10.01
CA TYR A 148 0.67 -7.33 9.31
C TYR A 148 0.28 -7.03 7.87
N ARG A 149 0.83 -7.78 6.91
CA ARG A 149 0.50 -7.62 5.50
C ARG A 149 -0.36 -8.77 5.02
N TYR A 150 -1.40 -8.42 4.26
CA TYR A 150 -2.34 -9.35 3.65
C TYR A 150 -2.32 -9.13 2.15
N TYR A 151 -2.23 -10.23 1.40
CA TYR A 151 -2.13 -10.21 -0.05
C TYR A 151 -3.07 -11.17 -0.74
N GLY A 152 -3.41 -10.81 -1.98
CA GLY A 152 -4.22 -11.65 -2.86
C GLY A 152 -5.70 -11.37 -2.75
N LYS A 153 -6.51 -12.27 -3.31
CA LYS A 153 -7.96 -12.03 -3.49
C LYS A 153 -8.68 -11.72 -2.17
N ASP A 154 -8.32 -12.42 -1.10
CA ASP A 154 -8.97 -12.24 0.20
C ASP A 154 -8.50 -10.96 0.92
N ALA A 155 -7.41 -10.34 0.46
CA ALA A 155 -6.91 -9.06 0.92
C ALA A 155 -7.37 -7.87 0.04
N ALA A 156 -8.14 -8.12 -1.01
CA ALA A 156 -8.85 -7.07 -1.72
C ALA A 156 -9.86 -6.42 -0.77
N ALA A 157 -10.02 -5.09 -0.80
CA ALA A 157 -10.85 -4.35 0.16
C ALA A 157 -12.29 -4.86 0.22
N GLU A 158 -12.81 -5.29 -0.94
CA GLU A 158 -14.14 -5.89 -1.13
C GLU A 158 -14.35 -7.16 -0.29
N CYS A 159 -13.27 -7.91 -0.03
CA CYS A 159 -13.32 -9.16 0.73
C CYS A 159 -12.78 -8.99 2.15
N PHE A 160 -11.69 -8.24 2.30
CA PHE A 160 -10.90 -8.16 3.52
C PHE A 160 -11.74 -7.78 4.73
N PHE A 161 -12.62 -6.78 4.59
CA PHE A 161 -13.47 -6.27 5.67
C PHE A 161 -14.66 -7.17 6.01
N ASN A 162 -15.03 -8.15 5.18
CA ASN A 162 -16.11 -9.10 5.50
C ASN A 162 -15.67 -10.17 6.50
N THR A 163 -14.38 -10.46 6.58
CA THR A 163 -13.82 -11.56 7.37
C THR A 163 -12.95 -11.10 8.53
N SER A 164 -12.64 -9.80 8.60
CA SER A 164 -11.69 -9.23 9.56
C SER A 164 -12.41 -8.60 10.75
N ASN A 165 -11.61 -8.30 11.78
CA ASN A 165 -12.07 -7.68 13.02
C ASN A 165 -12.61 -6.27 12.77
N HIS A 166 -13.35 -5.74 13.75
CA HIS A 166 -13.67 -4.31 13.81
C HIS A 166 -12.38 -3.47 13.79
N TYR A 167 -12.34 -2.44 12.94
CA TYR A 167 -11.25 -1.47 12.87
C TYR A 167 -11.71 -0.11 13.37
N ASP A 168 -10.87 0.54 14.18
CA ASP A 168 -11.08 1.92 14.62
C ASP A 168 -10.83 2.92 13.48
N PHE A 169 -9.94 2.56 12.54
CA PHE A 169 -9.63 3.36 11.36
C PHE A 169 -9.48 2.48 10.13
N ILE A 170 -10.14 2.87 9.04
CA ILE A 170 -9.88 2.37 7.69
C ILE A 170 -9.35 3.53 6.87
N ILE A 171 -8.14 3.38 6.34
CA ILE A 171 -7.46 4.43 5.58
C ILE A 171 -7.05 3.91 4.22
N SER A 172 -6.99 4.83 3.26
CA SER A 172 -6.56 4.52 1.90
C SER A 172 -6.13 5.78 1.19
N ARG A 173 -5.10 5.66 0.34
CA ARG A 173 -4.66 6.75 -0.54
C ARG A 173 -4.51 6.25 -1.96
N SER A 174 -5.33 6.79 -2.85
CA SER A 174 -5.28 6.54 -4.29
C SER A 174 -5.51 5.07 -4.70
N VAL A 175 -6.41 4.38 -3.99
CA VAL A 175 -6.74 2.96 -4.25
C VAL A 175 -8.24 2.75 -4.44
N PHE A 176 -9.11 3.53 -3.78
CA PHE A 176 -10.56 3.40 -3.95
C PHE A 176 -11.03 3.64 -5.39
N GLU A 177 -10.33 4.48 -6.16
CA GLU A 177 -10.60 4.69 -7.58
C GLU A 177 -10.24 3.48 -8.48
N HIS A 178 -9.61 2.46 -7.92
CA HIS A 178 -9.12 1.28 -8.62
C HIS A 178 -9.73 -0.03 -8.09
N LEU A 179 -10.64 0.04 -7.13
CA LEU A 179 -11.41 -1.11 -6.67
C LEU A 179 -12.36 -1.59 -7.77
N ASP A 180 -12.61 -2.90 -7.77
CA ASP A 180 -13.59 -3.50 -8.69
C ASP A 180 -15.00 -3.07 -8.27
N ASP A 181 -15.26 -2.97 -6.96
CA ASP A 181 -16.49 -2.42 -6.37
C ASP A 181 -16.21 -1.56 -5.12
N PRO A 182 -16.13 -0.23 -5.24
CA PRO A 182 -15.82 0.65 -4.11
C PRO A 182 -16.96 0.76 -3.10
N ILE A 183 -18.23 0.54 -3.49
CA ILE A 183 -19.37 0.64 -2.57
C ILE A 183 -19.31 -0.53 -1.59
N LEU A 184 -19.03 -1.73 -2.09
CA LEU A 184 -18.96 -2.93 -1.27
C LEU A 184 -17.84 -2.88 -0.22
N ALA A 185 -16.75 -2.15 -0.51
CA ALA A 185 -15.67 -1.89 0.43
C ALA A 185 -16.03 -0.85 1.51
N LEU A 186 -16.97 0.06 1.24
CA LEU A 186 -17.40 1.12 2.17
C LEU A 186 -18.63 0.74 3.01
N ASP A 187 -19.42 -0.24 2.58
CA ASP A 187 -20.58 -0.76 3.31
C ASP A 187 -20.12 -1.77 4.38
N LYS A 188 -19.48 -1.25 5.44
CA LYS A 188 -18.85 -1.99 6.55
C LYS A 188 -19.07 -1.33 7.90
#